data_AF-A0A437NYA9-F1
#
_entry.id   AF-A0A437NYA9-F1
#
_cell.length_a   1.000
_cell.length_b   1.000
_cell.length_c   1.000
_cell.angle_alpha   90.00
_cell.angle_beta   90.00
_cell.angle_gamma   90.00
#
_symmetry.space_group_name_H-M   'P 1'
#
loop_
_entity.id
_entity.type
_entity.pdbx_description
1 polymer ?
#
loop_
_entity_poly.entity_id
_entity_poly.type
_entity_poly.pdbx_seq_one_letter_code
_entity_poly.pdbx_strand_id
1 'polypeptide(L)'
;MTDNPSVPAPRRDMAMHNDWWTSGWDHVLPRQGFPLTMLIGTASQPDFTGSLDDLLQEVFEGHWDMIGGDLDGALSFSWPDEEWDYTEAPEGREASEANRWEAFGAMLTAAGFPVPTTVRDLSELYLTWGLAHREETSEGTRWSMPAALPLPGELLPLDADLTKRLDRIRWSTRTGALVNELTKHLVDDLGEPQEVLTSLDRLATATGQDADDVRIAVAELVEAGDAQVQRGQQQADAERLETHQRFRLVMNWDHFHETRVSVVRTTRD
;
A
#
# COMPACT_ATOMS: atom_id res chain seq x y z
N MET A 1 -39.70 31.49 -17.90
CA MET A 1 -38.59 31.42 -16.93
C MET A 1 -37.87 30.13 -17.22
N THR A 2 -36.71 30.23 -17.85
CA THR A 2 -35.80 29.12 -18.12
C THR A 2 -34.98 28.90 -16.85
N ASP A 3 -35.18 27.76 -16.19
CA ASP A 3 -34.29 27.31 -15.13
C ASP A 3 -32.90 27.11 -15.73
N ASN A 4 -31.93 27.90 -15.24
CA ASN A 4 -30.53 27.64 -15.53
C ASN A 4 -30.17 26.31 -14.86
N PRO A 5 -29.62 25.32 -15.60
CA PRO A 5 -29.03 24.16 -14.94
C PRO A 5 -27.96 24.67 -14.00
N SER A 6 -28.12 24.35 -12.71
CA SER A 6 -27.17 24.72 -11.68
C SER A 6 -25.84 24.06 -12.03
N VAL A 7 -24.81 24.88 -12.27
CA VAL A 7 -23.44 24.40 -12.45
C VAL A 7 -23.11 23.57 -11.20
N PRO A 8 -22.68 22.30 -11.35
CA PRO A 8 -22.22 21.51 -10.21
C PRO A 8 -21.17 22.30 -9.43
N ALA A 9 -21.26 22.29 -8.10
CA ALA A 9 -20.23 22.91 -7.28
C ALA A 9 -18.87 22.24 -7.59
N PRO A 10 -17.75 22.98 -7.57
CA PRO A 10 -16.44 22.41 -7.86
C PRO A 10 -16.15 21.23 -6.93
N ARG A 11 -15.64 20.13 -7.47
CA ARG A 11 -15.21 18.99 -6.66
C ARG A 11 -14.03 19.43 -5.79
N ARG A 12 -14.18 19.30 -4.48
CA ARG A 12 -13.12 19.62 -3.51
C ARG A 12 -12.58 18.39 -2.80
N ASP A 13 -13.31 17.27 -2.86
CA ASP A 13 -12.95 16.04 -2.20
C ASP A 13 -12.30 15.09 -3.21
N MET A 14 -10.99 14.92 -3.10
CA MET A 14 -10.27 13.92 -3.87
C MET A 14 -10.66 12.51 -3.40
N ALA A 15 -10.89 11.62 -4.36
CA ALA A 15 -11.13 10.21 -4.08
C ALA A 15 -9.85 9.40 -4.27
N MET A 16 -9.53 8.57 -3.29
CA MET A 16 -8.42 7.63 -3.34
C MET A 16 -8.94 6.19 -3.44
N HIS A 17 -8.30 5.37 -4.27
CA HIS A 17 -8.66 3.97 -4.40
C HIS A 17 -8.23 3.18 -3.16
N ASN A 18 -9.16 2.46 -2.53
CA ASN A 18 -8.92 1.73 -1.27
C ASN A 18 -7.78 0.70 -1.41
N ASP A 19 -7.69 0.03 -2.55
CA ASP A 19 -6.72 -1.04 -2.76
C ASP A 19 -5.30 -0.55 -3.07
N TRP A 20 -5.05 0.76 -3.15
CA TRP A 20 -3.75 1.29 -3.57
C TRP A 20 -2.60 0.77 -2.70
N TRP A 21 -2.68 0.95 -1.39
CA TRP A 21 -1.63 0.49 -0.47
C TRP A 21 -1.51 -1.03 -0.44
N THR A 22 -2.65 -1.74 -0.49
CA THR A 22 -2.66 -3.21 -0.49
C THR A 22 -2.19 -3.82 -1.82
N SER A 23 -2.23 -3.07 -2.92
CA SER A 23 -1.74 -3.56 -4.21
C SER A 23 -0.21 -3.55 -4.28
N GLY A 24 0.43 -2.62 -3.57
CA GLY A 24 1.88 -2.41 -3.56
C GLY A 24 2.43 -1.61 -4.75
N TRP A 25 1.57 -0.95 -5.52
CA TRP A 25 1.98 -0.11 -6.65
C TRP A 25 2.85 1.08 -6.24
N ASP A 26 2.70 1.56 -5.00
CA ASP A 26 3.51 2.64 -4.42
C ASP A 26 5.00 2.29 -4.27
N HIS A 27 5.33 0.99 -4.27
CA HIS A 27 6.72 0.52 -4.22
C HIS A 27 7.33 0.25 -5.59
N VAL A 28 6.53 0.31 -6.67
CA VAL A 28 6.97 0.00 -8.03
C VAL A 28 6.98 1.24 -8.91
N LEU A 29 5.99 2.11 -8.75
CA LEU A 29 5.81 3.27 -9.62
C LEU A 29 6.68 4.46 -9.19
N PRO A 30 6.96 5.38 -10.13
CA PRO A 30 7.42 6.72 -9.81
C PRO A 30 6.47 7.41 -8.83
N ARG A 31 6.98 8.44 -8.16
CA ARG A 31 6.28 9.17 -7.10
C ARG A 31 4.91 9.67 -7.52
N GLN A 32 4.77 10.10 -8.78
CA GLN A 32 3.52 10.60 -9.36
C GLN A 32 2.43 9.54 -9.53
N GLY A 33 2.72 8.24 -9.36
CA GLY A 33 1.71 7.18 -9.41
C GLY A 33 0.61 7.34 -8.35
N PHE A 34 0.97 7.73 -7.12
CA PHE A 34 0.00 8.00 -6.06
C PHE A 34 -0.97 9.15 -6.41
N PRO A 35 -0.49 10.37 -6.71
CA PRO A 35 -1.39 11.48 -7.04
C PRO A 35 -2.13 11.27 -8.36
N LEU A 36 -1.55 10.58 -9.35
CA LEU A 36 -2.28 10.17 -10.55
C LEU A 36 -3.45 9.22 -10.23
N THR A 37 -3.24 8.27 -9.31
CA THR A 37 -4.32 7.39 -8.82
C THR A 37 -5.43 8.18 -8.15
N MET A 38 -5.10 9.19 -7.33
CA MET A 38 -6.10 10.08 -6.74
C MET A 38 -6.87 10.88 -7.81
N LEU A 39 -6.16 11.37 -8.84
CA LEU A 39 -6.78 12.13 -9.92
C LEU A 39 -7.76 11.27 -10.71
N ILE A 40 -7.35 10.05 -11.10
CA ILE A 40 -8.22 9.11 -11.82
C ILE A 40 -9.37 8.61 -10.93
N GLY A 41 -9.13 8.36 -9.65
CA GLY A 41 -10.17 8.01 -8.69
C GLY A 41 -11.24 9.10 -8.57
N THR A 42 -10.81 10.36 -8.59
CA THR A 42 -11.70 11.52 -8.62
C THR A 42 -12.44 11.64 -9.96
N ALA A 43 -11.75 11.42 -11.09
CA ALA A 43 -12.36 11.38 -12.41
C ALA A 43 -13.39 10.24 -12.55
N SER A 44 -13.27 9.18 -11.74
CA SER A 44 -14.18 8.04 -11.75
C SER A 44 -15.48 8.27 -10.96
N GLN A 45 -15.66 9.45 -10.38
CA GLN A 45 -16.90 9.80 -9.69
C GLN A 45 -18.07 9.91 -10.69
N PRO A 46 -19.29 9.46 -10.32
CA PRO A 46 -20.40 9.30 -11.28
C PRO A 46 -20.83 10.57 -12.02
N ASP A 47 -20.54 11.73 -11.43
CA ASP A 47 -20.93 13.06 -11.90
C ASP A 47 -19.86 13.73 -12.77
N PHE A 48 -18.68 13.12 -12.93
CA PHE A 48 -17.61 13.63 -13.79
C PHE A 48 -17.69 13.03 -15.19
N THR A 49 -17.49 13.87 -16.19
CA THR A 49 -17.31 13.48 -17.60
C THR A 49 -16.40 14.50 -18.25
N GLY A 50 -15.22 14.07 -18.72
CA GLY A 50 -14.16 14.95 -19.19
C GLY A 50 -12.79 14.29 -19.18
N SER A 51 -11.79 15.01 -19.70
CA SER A 51 -10.39 14.59 -19.68
C SER A 51 -9.76 14.81 -18.30
N LEU A 52 -8.60 14.20 -18.05
CA LEU A 52 -7.83 14.50 -16.83
C LEU A 52 -7.35 15.96 -16.80
N ASP A 53 -7.11 16.59 -17.96
CA ASP A 53 -6.79 18.02 -18.06
C ASP A 53 -7.97 18.89 -17.60
N ASP A 54 -9.21 18.53 -17.97
CA ASP A 54 -10.42 19.23 -17.51
C ASP A 54 -10.57 19.14 -15.99
N LEU A 55 -10.31 17.95 -15.41
CA LEU A 55 -10.36 17.77 -13.96
C LEU A 55 -9.28 18.56 -13.24
N LEU A 56 -8.04 18.53 -13.77
CA LEU A 56 -6.93 19.30 -13.23
C LEU A 56 -7.25 20.80 -13.27
N GLN A 57 -7.88 21.27 -14.36
CA GLN A 57 -8.32 22.64 -14.50
C GLN A 57 -9.44 23.01 -13.50
N GLU A 58 -10.40 22.11 -13.28
CA GLU A 58 -11.52 22.31 -12.35
C GLU A 58 -11.06 22.40 -10.88
N VAL A 59 -10.16 21.50 -10.47
CA VAL A 59 -9.80 21.31 -9.05
C VAL A 59 -8.55 22.09 -8.65
N PHE A 60 -7.59 22.21 -9.58
CA PHE A 60 -6.25 22.73 -9.29
C PHE A 60 -5.85 23.90 -10.20
N GLU A 61 -6.80 24.51 -10.90
CA GLU A 61 -6.53 25.62 -11.84
C GLU A 61 -5.51 25.25 -12.94
N GLY A 62 -5.37 23.95 -13.24
CA GLY A 62 -4.46 23.42 -14.25
C GLY A 62 -3.05 23.11 -13.71
N HIS A 63 -2.80 23.30 -12.41
CA HIS A 63 -1.48 23.11 -11.83
C HIS A 63 -1.50 22.40 -10.47
N TRP A 64 -0.84 21.25 -10.37
CA TRP A 64 -0.69 20.49 -9.14
C TRP A 64 0.73 19.96 -8.98
N ASP A 65 1.46 20.50 -8.01
CA ASP A 65 2.86 20.13 -7.75
C ASP A 65 3.07 18.62 -7.52
N MET A 66 2.07 17.92 -6.96
CA MET A 66 2.19 16.48 -6.71
C MET A 66 2.21 15.63 -7.99
N ILE A 67 1.79 16.15 -9.15
CA ILE A 67 2.01 15.46 -10.44
C ILE A 67 3.19 16.06 -11.21
N GLY A 68 3.99 16.94 -10.61
CA GLY A 68 5.05 17.65 -11.31
C GLY A 68 4.54 18.87 -12.09
N GLY A 69 3.40 19.42 -11.68
CA GLY A 69 2.79 20.62 -12.26
C GLY A 69 1.57 20.30 -13.12
N ASP A 70 1.74 19.62 -14.24
CA ASP A 70 0.65 19.19 -15.11
C ASP A 70 0.86 17.75 -15.60
N LEU A 71 -0.02 17.26 -16.49
CA LEU A 71 0.10 15.91 -17.01
C LEU A 71 1.33 15.71 -17.92
N ASP A 72 1.90 16.77 -18.48
CA ASP A 72 3.12 16.70 -19.28
C ASP A 72 4.39 16.88 -18.42
N GLY A 73 4.20 17.04 -17.10
CA GLY A 73 5.25 17.06 -16.09
C GLY A 73 6.10 15.79 -16.08
N ALA A 74 7.41 15.97 -15.86
CA ALA A 74 8.36 14.87 -15.79
C ALA A 74 8.15 14.02 -14.53
N LEU A 75 8.35 12.72 -14.69
CA LEU A 75 8.29 11.75 -13.59
C LEU A 75 9.57 11.78 -12.75
N SER A 76 9.44 11.40 -11.48
CA SER A 76 10.58 11.29 -10.54
C SER A 76 10.31 10.21 -9.48
N PHE A 77 11.39 9.65 -8.92
CA PHE A 77 11.31 8.72 -7.79
C PHE A 77 11.52 9.40 -6.42
N SER A 78 11.80 10.71 -6.38
CA SER A 78 12.07 11.44 -5.13
C SER A 78 11.62 12.91 -5.21
N TRP A 79 11.12 13.51 -4.12
CA TRP A 79 10.67 14.93 -4.18
C TRP A 79 11.82 15.92 -4.00
N PRO A 80 12.03 16.95 -4.84
CA PRO A 80 13.21 17.82 -4.77
C PRO A 80 13.56 18.41 -3.39
N ASP A 81 12.56 18.54 -2.51
CA ASP A 81 12.65 19.04 -1.13
C ASP A 81 12.77 17.96 -0.05
N GLU A 82 12.65 16.69 -0.39
CA GLU A 82 12.85 15.54 0.50
C GLU A 82 14.30 15.49 1.04
N GLU A 83 14.43 15.31 2.35
CA GLU A 83 15.72 15.13 3.01
C GLU A 83 16.37 13.81 2.54
N TRP A 84 17.63 13.87 2.14
CA TRP A 84 18.32 12.71 1.58
C TRP A 84 19.03 11.88 2.64
N ASP A 85 18.71 10.60 2.73
CA ASP A 85 19.40 9.66 3.61
C ASP A 85 20.67 9.10 2.94
N TYR A 86 21.81 9.69 3.29
CA TYR A 86 23.12 9.23 2.84
C TYR A 86 23.59 7.91 3.49
N THR A 87 22.88 7.41 4.51
CA THR A 87 23.14 6.11 5.11
C THR A 87 22.57 4.99 4.25
N GLU A 88 21.33 5.17 3.76
CA GLU A 88 20.67 4.21 2.88
C GLU A 88 21.18 4.28 1.43
N ALA A 89 21.46 5.48 0.93
CA ALA A 89 21.93 5.71 -0.43
C ALA A 89 23.17 6.64 -0.45
N PRO A 90 24.36 6.12 -0.11
CA PRO A 90 25.60 6.90 0.01
C PRO A 90 26.07 7.50 -1.32
N GLU A 91 25.66 6.92 -2.45
CA GLU A 91 25.92 7.44 -3.80
C GLU A 91 25.25 8.80 -4.07
N GLY A 92 24.30 9.21 -3.21
CA GLY A 92 23.59 10.46 -3.31
C GLY A 92 22.34 10.39 -4.20
N ARG A 93 21.56 11.47 -4.13
CA ARG A 93 20.24 11.60 -4.74
C ARG A 93 20.19 11.27 -6.23
N GLU A 94 21.00 11.96 -7.01
CA GLU A 94 20.98 11.85 -8.47
C GLU A 94 21.34 10.44 -8.94
N ALA A 95 22.34 9.82 -8.32
CA ALA A 95 22.77 8.47 -8.67
C ALA A 95 21.73 7.42 -8.28
N SER A 96 21.13 7.54 -7.09
CA SER A 96 20.06 6.65 -6.65
C SER A 96 18.81 6.76 -7.53
N GLU A 97 18.44 7.98 -7.91
CA GLU A 97 17.31 8.23 -8.82
C GLU A 97 17.59 7.69 -10.23
N ALA A 98 18.79 7.86 -10.76
CA ALA A 98 19.20 7.28 -12.03
C ALA A 98 19.13 5.74 -12.01
N ASN A 99 19.61 5.11 -10.92
CA ASN A 99 19.54 3.66 -10.74
C ASN A 99 18.09 3.15 -10.69
N ARG A 100 17.18 3.87 -10.00
CA ARG A 100 15.74 3.54 -9.98
C ARG A 100 15.12 3.65 -11.37
N TRP A 101 15.47 4.68 -12.13
CA TRP A 101 15.03 4.84 -13.51
C TRP A 101 15.53 3.73 -14.43
N GLU A 102 16.79 3.32 -14.30
CA GLU A 102 17.34 2.20 -15.06
C GLU A 102 16.59 0.90 -14.74
N ALA A 103 16.39 0.60 -13.45
CA ALA A 103 15.67 -0.60 -13.00
C ALA A 103 14.21 -0.61 -13.48
N PHE A 104 13.50 0.51 -13.31
CA PHE A 104 12.11 0.65 -13.74
C PHE A 104 11.99 0.54 -15.27
N GLY A 105 12.85 1.23 -16.02
CA GLY A 105 12.87 1.19 -17.48
C GLY A 105 13.17 -0.21 -18.03
N ALA A 106 14.12 -0.92 -17.41
CA ALA A 106 14.44 -2.30 -17.77
C ALA A 106 13.25 -3.24 -17.51
N MET A 107 12.57 -3.09 -16.37
CA MET A 107 11.38 -3.88 -16.01
C MET A 107 10.24 -3.69 -17.03
N LEU A 108 9.94 -2.43 -17.39
CA LEU A 108 8.93 -2.11 -18.39
C LEU A 108 9.29 -2.67 -19.77
N THR A 109 10.54 -2.48 -20.18
CA THR A 109 11.03 -2.98 -21.48
C THR A 109 10.94 -4.50 -21.55
N ALA A 110 11.30 -5.21 -20.48
CA ALA A 110 11.21 -6.67 -20.39
C ALA A 110 9.75 -7.17 -20.47
N ALA A 111 8.80 -6.40 -19.95
CA ALA A 111 7.36 -6.67 -20.07
C ALA A 111 6.77 -6.25 -21.43
N GLY A 112 7.54 -5.59 -22.30
CA GLY A 112 7.07 -5.09 -23.59
C GLY A 112 6.31 -3.77 -23.53
N PHE A 113 6.43 -3.02 -22.43
CA PHE A 113 5.81 -1.71 -22.26
C PHE A 113 6.79 -0.56 -22.58
N PRO A 114 6.28 0.58 -23.08
CA PRO A 114 7.10 1.79 -23.23
C PRO A 114 7.49 2.34 -21.86
N VAL A 115 8.68 2.95 -21.78
CA VAL A 115 9.11 3.69 -20.58
C VAL A 115 8.46 5.07 -20.59
N PRO A 116 7.64 5.43 -19.59
CA PRO A 116 6.95 6.71 -19.57
C PRO A 116 7.92 7.82 -19.20
N THR A 117 7.78 8.98 -19.84
CA THR A 117 8.56 10.18 -19.53
C THR A 117 7.75 11.24 -18.80
N THR A 118 6.43 11.23 -18.98
CA THR A 118 5.48 12.18 -18.41
C THR A 118 4.39 11.48 -17.60
N VAL A 119 3.67 12.24 -16.77
CA VAL A 119 2.48 11.74 -16.07
C VAL A 119 1.40 11.26 -17.05
N ARG A 120 1.27 11.91 -18.21
CA ARG A 120 0.36 11.50 -19.28
C ARG A 120 0.75 10.12 -19.82
N ASP A 121 2.03 9.89 -20.11
CA ASP A 121 2.51 8.57 -20.53
C ASP A 121 2.22 7.50 -19.46
N LEU A 122 2.41 7.85 -18.18
CA LEU A 122 2.08 6.95 -17.07
C LEU A 122 0.58 6.65 -17.00
N SER A 123 -0.28 7.62 -17.29
CA SER A 123 -1.74 7.40 -17.34
C SER A 123 -2.15 6.43 -18.47
N GLU A 124 -1.44 6.45 -19.60
CA GLU A 124 -1.68 5.48 -20.68
C GLU A 124 -1.23 4.06 -20.28
N LEU A 125 -0.16 3.94 -19.49
CA LEU A 125 0.22 2.67 -18.89
C LEU A 125 -0.83 2.17 -17.89
N TYR A 126 -1.44 3.05 -17.10
CA TYR A 126 -2.54 2.66 -16.19
C TYR A 126 -3.71 2.04 -16.95
N LEU A 127 -4.07 2.60 -18.11
CA LEU A 127 -5.09 2.04 -18.99
C LEU A 127 -4.67 0.68 -19.56
N THR A 128 -3.41 0.56 -19.98
CA THR A 128 -2.85 -0.69 -20.53
C THR A 128 -2.82 -1.81 -19.49
N TRP A 129 -2.53 -1.47 -18.24
CA TRP A 129 -2.48 -2.38 -17.10
C TRP A 129 -3.85 -2.68 -16.48
N GLY A 130 -4.91 -2.00 -16.92
CA GLY A 130 -6.24 -2.13 -16.33
C GLY A 130 -6.34 -1.56 -14.91
N LEU A 131 -5.41 -0.68 -14.51
CA LEU A 131 -5.53 0.11 -13.27
C LEU A 131 -6.63 1.17 -13.39
N ALA A 132 -6.92 1.58 -14.62
CA ALA A 132 -7.97 2.51 -14.97
C ALA A 132 -8.61 2.08 -16.29
N HIS A 133 -9.83 2.56 -16.53
CA HIS A 133 -10.52 2.45 -17.80
C HIS A 133 -11.05 3.82 -18.20
N ARG A 134 -11.05 4.09 -19.50
CA ARG A 134 -11.75 5.23 -20.10
C ARG A 134 -12.73 4.75 -21.17
N GLU A 135 -13.90 5.34 -21.18
CA GLU A 135 -14.92 5.14 -22.20
C GLU A 135 -15.26 6.50 -22.83
N GLU A 136 -15.13 6.61 -24.15
CA GLU A 136 -15.55 7.81 -24.88
C GLU A 136 -17.06 7.76 -25.12
N THR A 137 -17.79 8.72 -24.56
CA THR A 137 -19.25 8.84 -24.71
C THR A 137 -19.60 10.10 -25.49
N SER A 138 -20.88 10.24 -25.87
CA SER A 138 -21.37 11.48 -26.50
C SER A 138 -21.33 12.70 -25.58
N GLU A 139 -21.23 12.49 -24.26
CA GLU A 139 -21.15 13.55 -23.25
C GLU A 139 -19.70 13.88 -22.86
N GLY A 140 -18.74 13.10 -23.34
CA GLY A 140 -17.31 13.21 -23.07
C GLY A 140 -16.71 11.90 -22.54
N THR A 141 -15.50 11.97 -21.99
CA THR A 141 -14.78 10.81 -21.49
C THR A 141 -15.25 10.43 -20.08
N ARG A 142 -15.66 9.18 -19.89
CA ARG A 142 -15.97 8.61 -18.57
C ARG A 142 -14.82 7.75 -18.09
N TRP A 143 -14.34 8.01 -16.89
CA TRP A 143 -13.30 7.23 -16.24
C TRP A 143 -13.90 6.23 -15.26
N SER A 144 -13.20 5.12 -15.05
CA SER A 144 -13.51 4.17 -13.98
C SER A 144 -12.26 3.42 -13.53
N MET A 145 -12.30 2.86 -12.34
CA MET A 145 -11.26 1.98 -11.80
C MET A 145 -11.87 0.62 -11.45
N PRO A 146 -11.13 -0.49 -11.58
CA PRO A 146 -11.62 -1.79 -11.15
C PRO A 146 -11.81 -1.80 -9.64
N ALA A 147 -12.77 -2.59 -9.13
CA ALA A 147 -13.01 -2.69 -7.69
C ALA A 147 -11.80 -3.23 -6.91
N ALA A 148 -10.98 -4.07 -7.56
CA ALA A 148 -9.70 -4.53 -7.06
C ALA A 148 -8.62 -4.25 -8.11
N LEU A 149 -7.52 -3.63 -7.68
CA LEU A 149 -6.40 -3.34 -8.57
C LEU A 149 -5.62 -4.64 -8.85
N PRO A 150 -5.23 -4.92 -10.12
CA PRO A 150 -4.29 -5.99 -10.40
C PRO A 150 -2.97 -5.75 -9.68
N LEU A 151 -2.30 -6.83 -9.30
CA LEU A 151 -1.04 -6.76 -8.56
C LEU A 151 0.12 -6.48 -9.52
N PRO A 152 1.17 -5.75 -9.09
CA PRO A 152 2.32 -5.49 -9.95
C PRO A 152 2.96 -6.77 -10.51
N GLY A 153 3.04 -7.83 -9.70
CA GLY A 153 3.60 -9.13 -10.12
C GLY A 153 2.76 -9.92 -11.12
N GLU A 154 1.51 -9.53 -11.37
CA GLU A 154 0.68 -10.11 -12.43
C GLU A 154 0.99 -9.50 -13.81
N LEU A 155 1.57 -8.29 -13.83
CA LEU A 155 1.76 -7.48 -15.04
C LEU A 155 3.23 -7.26 -15.38
N LEU A 156 4.11 -7.25 -14.37
CA LEU A 156 5.51 -6.90 -14.51
C LEU A 156 6.41 -8.05 -14.01
N PRO A 157 7.54 -8.30 -14.68
CA PRO A 157 8.53 -9.27 -14.23
C PRO A 157 9.31 -8.71 -13.03
N LEU A 158 8.77 -8.93 -11.83
CA LEU A 158 9.43 -8.52 -10.59
C LEU A 158 10.53 -9.50 -10.21
N ASP A 159 11.61 -8.99 -9.61
CA ASP A 159 12.61 -9.85 -8.99
C ASP A 159 12.07 -10.52 -7.71
N ALA A 160 12.77 -11.56 -7.26
CA ALA A 160 12.33 -12.37 -6.13
C ALA A 160 12.32 -11.61 -4.80
N ASP A 161 13.19 -10.61 -4.62
CA ASP A 161 13.30 -9.87 -3.38
C ASP A 161 12.19 -8.81 -3.30
N LEU A 162 11.91 -8.11 -4.41
CA LEU A 162 10.76 -7.21 -4.52
C LEU A 162 9.44 -7.96 -4.37
N THR A 163 9.30 -9.14 -5.00
CA THR A 163 8.10 -9.98 -4.85
C THR A 163 7.86 -10.33 -3.37
N LYS A 164 8.87 -10.84 -2.67
CA LYS A 164 8.78 -11.15 -1.23
C LYS A 164 8.46 -9.93 -0.39
N ARG A 165 9.05 -8.77 -0.73
CA ARG A 165 8.77 -7.51 -0.03
C ARG A 165 7.31 -7.12 -0.17
N LEU A 166 6.76 -7.16 -1.39
CA LEU A 166 5.35 -6.84 -1.65
C LEU A 166 4.43 -7.84 -0.94
N ASP A 167 4.74 -9.14 -0.99
CA ASP A 167 3.98 -10.16 -0.26
C ASP A 167 3.92 -9.87 1.24
N ARG A 168 5.05 -9.52 1.85
CA ARG A 168 5.13 -9.15 3.27
C ARG A 168 4.29 -7.92 3.60
N ILE A 169 4.32 -6.89 2.74
CA ILE A 169 3.56 -5.65 2.96
C ILE A 169 2.05 -5.94 2.89
N ARG A 170 1.63 -6.74 1.90
CA ARG A 170 0.23 -7.18 1.78
C ARG A 170 -0.23 -7.97 2.98
N TRP A 171 0.61 -8.91 3.42
CA TRP A 171 0.34 -9.71 4.59
C TRP A 171 0.20 -8.83 5.84
N SER A 172 1.18 -7.97 6.12
CA SER A 172 1.15 -7.04 7.25
C SER A 172 -0.06 -6.09 7.23
N THR A 173 -0.44 -5.57 6.06
CA THR A 173 -1.63 -4.70 5.93
C THR A 173 -2.92 -5.45 6.25
N ARG A 174 -3.03 -6.72 5.81
CA ARG A 174 -4.18 -7.57 6.10
C ARG A 174 -4.24 -7.97 7.58
N THR A 175 -3.09 -8.22 8.22
CA THR A 175 -3.02 -8.75 9.58
C THR A 175 -2.91 -7.68 10.66
N GLY A 176 -2.59 -6.43 10.31
CA GLY A 176 -2.25 -5.36 11.25
C GLY A 176 -3.29 -5.13 12.35
N ALA A 177 -4.58 -5.05 11.99
CA ALA A 177 -5.65 -4.91 13.01
C ALA A 177 -5.74 -6.13 13.93
N LEU A 178 -5.54 -7.34 13.38
CA LEU A 178 -5.60 -8.58 14.14
C LEU A 178 -4.44 -8.70 15.13
N VAL A 179 -3.24 -8.34 14.68
CA VAL A 179 -2.03 -8.30 15.52
C VAL A 179 -2.17 -7.24 16.60
N ASN A 180 -2.70 -6.06 16.28
CA ASN A 180 -2.87 -4.98 17.26
C ASN A 180 -3.76 -5.42 18.45
N GLU A 181 -4.88 -6.09 18.19
CA GLU A 181 -5.74 -6.59 19.28
C GLU A 181 -5.04 -7.67 20.12
N LEU A 182 -4.31 -8.59 19.49
CA LEU A 182 -3.54 -9.61 20.20
C LEU A 182 -2.40 -8.98 21.03
N THR A 183 -1.64 -8.06 20.44
CA THR A 183 -0.58 -7.30 21.12
C THR A 183 -1.14 -6.55 22.31
N LYS A 184 -2.28 -5.85 22.15
CA LYS A 184 -2.92 -5.12 23.23
C LYS A 184 -3.23 -6.04 24.41
N HIS A 185 -3.77 -7.23 24.15
CA HIS A 185 -3.99 -8.22 25.21
C HIS A 185 -2.66 -8.65 25.88
N LEU A 186 -1.62 -8.94 25.10
CA LEU A 186 -0.32 -9.38 25.64
C LEU A 186 0.38 -8.29 26.47
N VAL A 187 0.27 -7.03 26.06
CA VAL A 187 0.91 -5.88 26.72
C VAL A 187 0.06 -5.37 27.88
N ASP A 188 -1.18 -4.96 27.59
CA ASP A 188 -2.01 -4.22 28.55
C ASP A 188 -2.65 -5.15 29.60
N ASP A 189 -3.10 -6.34 29.20
CA ASP A 189 -3.80 -7.26 30.12
C ASP A 189 -2.84 -8.23 30.82
N LEU A 190 -1.81 -8.71 30.11
CA LEU A 190 -0.86 -9.69 30.65
C LEU A 190 0.48 -9.11 31.12
N GLY A 191 0.79 -7.86 30.80
CA GLY A 191 1.99 -7.17 31.27
C GLY A 191 3.29 -7.69 30.65
N GLU A 192 3.31 -7.91 29.34
CA GLU A 192 4.47 -8.36 28.56
C GLU A 192 5.09 -9.69 29.07
N PRO A 193 4.31 -10.79 29.12
CA PRO A 193 4.83 -12.08 29.57
C PRO A 193 5.89 -12.61 28.59
N GLN A 194 6.99 -13.15 29.11
CA GLN A 194 8.02 -13.81 28.28
C GLN A 194 7.49 -15.09 27.62
N GLU A 195 6.61 -15.81 28.32
CA GLU A 195 5.97 -17.03 27.84
C GLU A 195 4.52 -17.10 28.32
N VAL A 196 3.60 -17.49 27.44
CA VAL A 196 2.19 -17.76 27.76
C VAL A 196 1.82 -19.18 27.32
N LEU A 197 1.37 -20.02 28.26
CA LEU A 197 0.78 -21.32 27.95
C LEU A 197 -0.73 -21.18 27.67
N THR A 198 -1.10 -21.12 26.40
CA THR A 198 -2.46 -20.81 25.94
C THR A 198 -2.96 -21.81 24.88
N SER A 199 -4.11 -21.51 24.27
CA SER A 199 -4.66 -22.13 23.05
C SER A 199 -5.31 -21.03 22.22
N LEU A 200 -5.60 -21.27 20.93
CA LEU A 200 -6.24 -20.26 20.09
C LEU A 200 -7.62 -19.89 20.64
N ASP A 201 -8.41 -20.85 21.12
CA ASP A 201 -9.73 -20.59 21.73
C ASP A 201 -9.65 -19.61 22.92
N ARG A 202 -8.58 -19.70 23.72
CA ARG A 202 -8.40 -18.84 24.89
C ARG A 202 -7.99 -17.44 24.49
N LEU A 203 -7.08 -17.33 23.54
CA LEU A 203 -6.67 -16.04 22.99
C LEU A 203 -7.87 -15.36 22.29
N ALA A 204 -8.62 -16.10 21.48
CA ALA A 204 -9.84 -15.64 20.82
C ALA A 204 -10.87 -15.09 21.82
N THR A 205 -11.11 -15.83 22.90
CA THR A 205 -11.98 -15.37 23.99
C THR A 205 -11.47 -14.10 24.65
N ALA A 206 -10.14 -13.98 24.83
CA ALA A 206 -9.53 -12.84 25.51
C ALA A 206 -9.49 -11.57 24.64
N THR A 207 -9.29 -11.71 23.33
CA THR A 207 -9.23 -10.59 22.38
C THR A 207 -10.58 -10.26 21.74
N GLY A 208 -11.60 -11.11 21.92
CA GLY A 208 -12.90 -10.96 21.27
C GLY A 208 -12.87 -11.24 19.77
N GLN A 209 -11.83 -11.93 19.28
CA GLN A 209 -11.65 -12.32 17.88
C GLN A 209 -12.07 -13.77 17.64
N ASP A 210 -12.28 -14.15 16.39
CA ASP A 210 -12.42 -15.55 15.99
C ASP A 210 -11.07 -16.29 16.08
N ALA A 211 -11.11 -17.61 16.32
CA ALA A 211 -9.89 -18.41 16.48
C ALA A 211 -8.99 -18.43 15.22
N ASP A 212 -9.58 -18.24 14.04
CA ASP A 212 -8.84 -18.15 12.79
C ASP A 212 -8.09 -16.82 12.65
N ASP A 213 -8.72 -15.71 13.07
CA ASP A 213 -8.09 -14.39 13.11
C ASP A 213 -6.92 -14.35 14.10
N VAL A 214 -7.09 -14.97 15.27
CA VAL A 214 -6.00 -15.14 16.24
C VAL A 214 -4.87 -15.99 15.65
N ARG A 215 -5.18 -17.05 14.91
CA ARG A 215 -4.15 -17.87 14.27
C ARG A 215 -3.33 -17.04 13.30
N ILE A 216 -3.98 -16.21 12.49
CA ILE A 216 -3.33 -15.28 11.56
C ILE A 216 -2.44 -14.29 12.32
N ALA A 217 -2.94 -13.68 13.40
CA ALA A 217 -2.17 -12.75 14.22
C ALA A 217 -0.93 -13.41 14.86
N VAL A 218 -1.07 -14.63 15.38
CA VAL A 218 0.05 -15.40 15.94
C VAL A 218 1.07 -15.77 14.85
N ALA A 219 0.62 -16.19 13.67
CA ALA A 219 1.49 -16.51 12.55
C ALA A 219 2.31 -15.29 12.11
N GLU A 220 1.69 -14.12 12.02
CA GLU A 220 2.37 -12.86 11.71
C GLU A 220 3.41 -12.47 12.77
N LEU A 221 3.11 -12.59 14.06
CA LEU A 221 4.12 -12.35 15.11
C LEU A 221 5.32 -13.30 15.00
N VAL A 222 5.08 -14.56 14.61
CA VAL A 222 6.16 -15.54 14.40
C VAL A 222 6.97 -15.23 13.15
N GLU A 223 6.32 -14.90 12.03
CA GLU A 223 6.99 -14.56 10.77
C GLU A 223 7.82 -13.27 10.89
N ALA A 224 7.31 -12.28 11.61
CA ALA A 224 8.03 -11.05 11.91
C ALA A 224 9.22 -11.26 12.87
N GLY A 225 9.32 -12.41 13.54
CA GLY A 225 10.38 -12.69 14.52
C GLY A 225 10.10 -12.18 15.93
N ASP A 226 8.90 -11.66 16.17
CA ASP A 226 8.45 -11.12 17.46
C ASP A 226 8.04 -12.21 18.44
N ALA A 227 7.73 -13.41 17.94
CA ALA A 227 7.31 -14.53 18.76
C ALA A 227 7.79 -15.87 18.23
N GLN A 228 7.70 -16.89 19.08
CA GLN A 228 7.85 -18.29 18.71
C GLN A 228 6.72 -19.10 19.31
N VAL A 229 6.21 -20.05 18.54
CA VAL A 229 5.22 -21.02 19.02
C VAL A 229 5.93 -22.34 19.30
N GLN A 230 5.73 -22.88 20.50
CA GLN A 230 6.26 -24.18 20.90
C GLN A 230 5.17 -25.14 21.36
N ARG A 231 5.31 -26.42 21.02
CA ARG A 231 4.53 -27.53 21.56
C ARG A 231 5.46 -28.54 22.21
N GLY A 232 5.31 -28.69 23.53
CA GLY A 232 6.35 -29.39 24.31
C GLY A 232 7.69 -28.68 24.11
N GLN A 233 8.75 -29.41 23.79
CA GLN A 233 10.09 -28.85 23.53
C GLN A 233 10.38 -28.54 22.04
N GLN A 234 9.38 -28.65 21.16
CA GLN A 234 9.57 -28.43 19.73
C GLN A 234 8.89 -27.14 19.27
N GLN A 235 9.53 -26.44 18.34
CA GLN A 235 8.91 -25.35 17.61
C GLN A 235 7.74 -25.91 16.78
N ALA A 236 6.61 -25.21 16.80
CA ALA A 236 5.43 -25.59 16.06
C ALA A 236 5.09 -24.51 15.03
N ASP A 237 4.47 -24.95 13.95
CA ASP A 237 3.96 -24.10 12.89
C ASP A 237 2.68 -23.40 13.36
N ALA A 238 2.74 -22.07 13.42
CA ALA A 238 1.64 -21.22 13.89
C ALA A 238 0.41 -21.32 12.98
N GLU A 239 0.59 -21.44 11.67
CA GLU A 239 -0.51 -21.53 10.70
C GLU A 239 -1.31 -22.82 10.81
N ARG A 240 -0.72 -23.85 11.43
CA ARG A 240 -1.29 -25.20 11.55
C ARG A 240 -1.77 -25.54 12.96
N LEU A 241 -1.88 -24.52 13.83
CA LEU A 241 -2.38 -24.71 15.18
C LEU A 241 -3.88 -25.04 15.18
N GLU A 242 -4.23 -26.18 15.77
CA GLU A 242 -5.61 -26.55 16.07
C GLU A 242 -6.16 -25.68 17.21
N THR A 243 -7.43 -25.28 17.12
CA THR A 243 -8.02 -24.23 17.97
C THR A 243 -7.92 -24.49 19.48
N HIS A 244 -8.22 -25.73 19.86
CA HIS A 244 -8.25 -26.22 21.24
C HIS A 244 -6.89 -26.71 21.76
N GLN A 245 -5.89 -26.85 20.87
CA GLN A 245 -4.59 -27.37 21.27
C GLN A 245 -3.80 -26.34 22.05
N ARG A 246 -3.20 -26.79 23.14
CA ARG A 246 -2.34 -25.94 23.96
C ARG A 246 -0.97 -25.79 23.34
N PHE A 247 -0.47 -24.57 23.32
CA PHE A 247 0.87 -24.21 22.88
C PHE A 247 1.46 -23.15 23.80
N ARG A 248 2.77 -23.00 23.73
CA ARG A 248 3.50 -21.93 24.40
C ARG A 248 3.80 -20.86 23.37
N LEU A 249 3.33 -19.64 23.63
CA LEU A 249 3.73 -18.45 22.90
C LEU A 249 4.88 -17.82 23.66
N VAL A 250 6.07 -17.82 23.06
CA VAL A 250 7.28 -17.22 23.62
C VAL A 250 7.52 -15.91 22.90
N MET A 251 7.56 -14.80 23.63
CA MET A 251 7.68 -13.46 23.05
C MET A 251 9.14 -13.01 23.03
N ASN A 252 9.53 -12.33 21.96
CA ASN A 252 10.79 -11.61 21.84
C ASN A 252 10.51 -10.11 21.95
N TRP A 253 10.31 -9.64 23.19
CA TRP A 253 9.91 -8.25 23.45
C TRP A 253 10.94 -7.23 23.00
N ASP A 254 12.24 -7.57 23.04
CA ASP A 254 13.30 -6.69 22.56
C ASP A 254 13.14 -6.40 21.07
N HIS A 255 13.02 -7.46 20.25
CA HIS A 255 12.77 -7.33 18.81
C HIS A 255 11.42 -6.64 18.53
N PHE A 256 10.38 -6.98 19.27
CA PHE A 256 9.05 -6.39 19.13
C PHE A 256 9.08 -4.87 19.36
N HIS A 257 9.75 -4.42 20.43
CA HIS A 257 9.85 -2.99 20.75
C HIS A 257 10.71 -2.22 19.75
N GLU A 258 11.82 -2.82 19.30
CA GLU A 258 12.69 -2.24 18.26
C GLU A 258 11.94 -2.03 16.94
N THR A 259 11.13 -3.00 16.52
CA THR A 259 10.52 -3.01 15.19
C THR A 259 9.13 -2.39 15.13
N ARG A 260 8.31 -2.51 16.18
CA ARG A 260 6.90 -2.09 16.16
C ARG A 260 6.60 -0.86 17.03
N VAL A 261 7.31 -0.64 18.14
CA VAL A 261 7.08 0.52 19.02
C VAL A 261 7.85 1.76 18.56
N SER A 262 9.00 1.57 17.91
CA SER A 262 9.75 2.64 17.23
C SER A 262 8.91 3.38 16.17
N VAL A 263 8.12 2.64 15.38
CA VAL A 263 7.31 3.20 14.27
C VAL A 263 6.16 4.11 14.76
N VAL A 264 5.64 3.88 15.98
CA VAL A 264 4.56 4.71 16.55
C VAL A 264 5.06 6.08 17.02
N ARG A 265 6.38 6.25 17.25
CA ARG A 265 6.94 7.57 17.60
C ARG A 265 7.20 8.47 16.40
N THR A 266 7.39 7.92 15.20
CA THR A 266 7.70 8.71 13.99
C THR A 266 6.45 9.24 13.26
N THR A 267 5.24 8.92 13.72
CA THR A 267 3.96 9.42 13.16
C THR A 267 3.29 10.51 14.02
N ARG A 268 4.01 11.04 15.02
CA ARG A 268 3.64 12.25 15.77
C ARG A 268 4.89 13.07 16.02
N ASP A 269 5.33 13.80 15.00
CA ASP A 269 5.98 15.11 15.13
C ASP A 269 5.64 15.95 13.89
#